data_AF-A0A945GL77-F1
#
_entry.id   AF-A0A945GL77-F1
#
_cell.length_a   1.000
_cell.length_b   1.000
_cell.length_c   1.000
_cell.angle_alpha   90.00
_cell.angle_beta   90.00
_cell.angle_gamma   90.00
#
_symmetry.space_group_name_H-M   'P 1'
#
loop_
_entity.id
_entity.type
_entity.pdbx_description
1 polymer ?
#
loop_
_entity_poly.entity_id
_entity_poly.type
_entity_poly.pdbx_seq_one_letter_code
_entity_poly.pdbx_strand_id
1 'polypeptide(L)'
;MDTDRPSPLGRRADYQGAYSPDLLYAMPRTEKRGEIGIEGDLPFEGCDVWTAYELSWLNPAGKPVVAIAEFRVPCTSERIVESKSVKLYLKSFAQTRLADVEDVRNILSSDLSRATSSEVTVTLLDSARFADLTLSEPPGVCVDDIDIATDTYTVEPGFLAASGDTGEGRLYSNLLRSNCPETDQPDWGTVSIHYVGPGIDPAGFLKYVVSFREHQDFHEHCVERMFT
;
A
#
# COMPACT_ATOMS: atom_id res chain seq x y z
N MET A 1 -13.43 -17.68 -1.30
CA MET A 1 -13.41 -17.50 0.17
C MET A 1 -14.43 -16.44 0.49
N ASP A 2 -15.20 -16.68 1.54
CA ASP A 2 -16.46 -16.03 1.85
C ASP A 2 -16.27 -14.56 2.25
N THR A 3 -16.84 -13.62 1.48
CA THR A 3 -16.85 -12.18 1.80
C THR A 3 -17.75 -11.88 3.01
N ASP A 4 -18.51 -12.86 3.50
CA ASP A 4 -19.39 -12.77 4.68
C ASP A 4 -18.66 -12.91 6.02
N ARG A 5 -17.34 -13.07 6.05
CA ARG A 5 -16.60 -13.09 7.33
C ARG A 5 -16.57 -11.67 7.91
N PRO A 6 -17.11 -11.44 9.13
CA PRO A 6 -17.07 -10.13 9.75
C PRO A 6 -15.62 -9.69 9.96
N SER A 7 -15.31 -8.46 9.54
CA SER A 7 -13.98 -7.90 9.65
C SER A 7 -13.40 -8.07 11.07
N PRO A 8 -12.12 -8.46 11.23
CA PRO A 8 -11.48 -8.64 12.55
C PRO A 8 -11.22 -7.32 13.30
N LEU A 9 -11.77 -6.21 12.82
CA LEU A 9 -11.65 -4.88 13.40
C LEU A 9 -12.40 -4.75 14.73
N GLY A 10 -11.86 -3.93 15.63
CA GLY A 10 -12.39 -3.73 16.99
C GLY A 10 -12.30 -4.94 17.95
N ARG A 11 -11.98 -6.15 17.47
CA ARG A 11 -11.87 -7.35 18.31
C ARG A 11 -10.46 -7.50 18.91
N ARG A 12 -10.39 -7.92 20.18
CA ARG A 12 -9.12 -8.37 20.79
C ARG A 12 -8.62 -9.57 19.99
N ALA A 13 -7.44 -9.45 19.41
CA ALA A 13 -6.77 -10.57 18.78
C ALA A 13 -6.18 -11.45 19.88
N ASP A 14 -6.71 -12.64 20.06
CA ASP A 14 -6.03 -13.68 20.84
C ASP A 14 -4.83 -14.16 20.03
N TYR A 15 -3.64 -14.10 20.62
CA TYR A 15 -2.41 -14.57 19.99
C TYR A 15 -2.54 -16.07 19.70
N GLN A 16 -2.76 -16.41 18.43
CA GLN A 16 -2.68 -17.80 17.97
C GLN A 16 -1.20 -18.20 17.96
N GLY A 17 -0.83 -19.19 18.78
CA GLY A 17 0.53 -19.73 18.84
C GLY A 17 0.92 -20.62 17.65
N ALA A 18 0.13 -20.63 16.58
CA ALA A 18 0.32 -21.44 15.40
C ALA A 18 0.04 -20.62 14.13
N TYR A 19 0.73 -20.99 13.05
CA TYR A 19 0.53 -20.44 11.71
C TYR A 19 -0.94 -20.55 11.27
N SER A 20 -1.46 -19.47 10.68
CA SER A 20 -2.88 -19.31 10.37
C SER A 20 -3.10 -18.42 9.14
N PRO A 21 -3.17 -18.99 7.92
CA PRO A 21 -3.39 -18.24 6.68
C PRO A 21 -4.80 -17.66 6.58
N ASP A 22 -5.75 -18.24 7.31
CA ASP A 22 -7.15 -17.80 7.38
C ASP A 22 -7.33 -16.43 8.06
N LEU A 23 -6.26 -15.86 8.63
CA LEU A 23 -6.23 -14.51 9.17
C LEU A 23 -6.22 -13.43 8.09
N LEU A 24 -5.80 -13.75 6.86
CA LEU A 24 -5.80 -12.81 5.75
C LEU A 24 -7.24 -12.43 5.39
N TYR A 25 -7.52 -11.12 5.40
CA TYR A 25 -8.79 -10.55 5.00
C TYR A 25 -8.60 -9.82 3.68
N ALA A 26 -9.29 -10.30 2.65
CA ALA A 26 -9.17 -9.79 1.30
C ALA A 26 -10.42 -8.99 0.92
N MET A 27 -10.23 -7.84 0.28
CA MET A 27 -11.31 -6.92 -0.11
C MET A 27 -11.28 -6.71 -1.62
N PRO A 28 -12.43 -6.78 -2.31
CA PRO A 28 -12.48 -6.58 -3.75
C PRO A 28 -12.10 -5.15 -4.14
N ARG A 29 -11.32 -4.99 -5.21
CA ARG A 29 -11.00 -3.65 -5.76
C ARG A 29 -12.18 -3.01 -6.49
N THR A 30 -13.10 -3.84 -6.99
CA THR A 30 -14.18 -3.43 -7.89
C THR A 30 -15.11 -2.39 -7.29
N GLU A 31 -15.43 -2.51 -5.99
CA GLU A 31 -16.33 -1.57 -5.30
C GLU A 31 -15.75 -0.16 -5.30
N LYS A 32 -14.51 -0.01 -4.84
CA LYS A 32 -13.80 1.28 -4.82
C LYS A 32 -13.53 1.83 -6.21
N ARG A 33 -13.07 1.00 -7.14
CA ARG A 33 -12.87 1.38 -8.54
C ARG A 33 -14.13 1.92 -9.21
N GLY A 34 -15.30 1.38 -8.86
CA GLY A 34 -16.58 1.89 -9.33
C GLY A 34 -16.85 3.33 -8.87
N GLU A 35 -16.39 3.74 -7.68
CA GLU A 35 -16.55 5.11 -7.16
C GLU A 35 -15.76 6.15 -7.98
N ILE A 36 -14.71 5.72 -8.69
CA ILE A 36 -13.89 6.56 -9.58
C ILE A 36 -14.14 6.27 -11.06
N GLY A 37 -15.23 5.57 -11.39
CA GLY A 37 -15.68 5.36 -12.76
C GLY A 37 -14.83 4.37 -13.57
N ILE A 38 -14.03 3.53 -12.91
CA ILE A 38 -13.27 2.47 -13.58
C ILE A 38 -14.18 1.25 -13.75
N GLU A 39 -14.63 1.05 -14.99
CA GLU A 39 -15.40 -0.12 -15.41
C GLU A 39 -14.64 -0.88 -16.51
N GLY A 40 -14.35 -2.17 -16.30
CA GLY A 40 -13.65 -3.00 -17.28
C GLY A 40 -12.13 -2.87 -17.24
N ASP A 41 -11.52 -2.52 -18.38
CA ASP A 41 -10.06 -2.46 -18.53
C ASP A 41 -9.46 -1.32 -17.69
N LEU A 42 -8.33 -1.59 -17.02
CA LEU A 42 -7.69 -0.59 -16.16
C LEU A 42 -6.99 0.48 -17.00
N PRO A 43 -7.13 1.78 -16.65
CA PRO A 43 -6.42 2.86 -17.32
C PRO A 43 -4.93 2.94 -16.93
N PHE A 44 -4.47 2.04 -16.05
CA PHE A 44 -3.13 2.01 -15.50
C PHE A 44 -2.58 0.58 -15.39
N GLU A 45 -1.27 0.50 -15.33
CA GLU A 45 -0.50 -0.68 -14.95
C GLU A 45 0.26 -0.38 -13.65
N GLY A 46 0.55 -1.40 -12.84
CA GLY A 46 1.28 -1.20 -11.59
C GLY A 46 1.13 -2.34 -10.60
N CYS A 47 1.57 -2.08 -9.38
CA CYS A 47 1.44 -3.00 -8.26
C CYS A 47 1.48 -2.24 -6.93
N ASP A 48 0.84 -2.83 -5.92
CA ASP A 48 1.00 -2.41 -4.53
C ASP A 48 2.22 -3.12 -3.97
N VAL A 49 3.22 -2.34 -3.57
CA VAL A 49 4.46 -2.85 -2.98
C VAL A 49 4.37 -2.69 -1.46
N TRP A 50 4.45 -3.81 -0.76
CA TRP A 50 4.36 -3.85 0.69
C TRP A 50 5.72 -4.16 1.31
N THR A 51 6.05 -3.47 2.39
CA THR A 51 7.23 -3.79 3.21
C THR A 51 6.79 -4.20 4.61
N ALA A 52 7.00 -5.48 4.94
CA ALA A 52 6.74 -6.04 6.25
C ALA A 52 8.04 -6.10 7.06
N TYR A 53 8.24 -5.10 7.91
CA TYR A 53 9.42 -4.99 8.78
C TYR A 53 9.45 -6.00 9.93
N GLU A 54 8.30 -6.57 10.30
CA GLU A 54 8.13 -7.43 11.48
C GLU A 54 7.87 -8.90 11.10
N LEU A 55 8.72 -9.53 10.28
CA LEU A 55 8.63 -10.96 9.98
C LEU A 55 9.62 -11.77 10.83
N SER A 56 9.11 -12.79 11.53
CA SER A 56 9.90 -13.73 12.32
C SER A 56 9.27 -15.12 12.37
N TRP A 57 10.11 -16.16 12.42
CA TRP A 57 9.71 -17.56 12.56
C TRP A 57 10.78 -18.36 13.31
N LEU A 58 10.55 -19.66 13.54
CA LEU A 58 11.52 -20.56 14.14
C LEU A 58 12.17 -21.45 13.07
N ASN A 59 13.48 -21.64 13.11
CA ASN A 59 14.13 -22.69 12.34
C ASN A 59 13.78 -24.10 12.91
N PRO A 60 14.20 -25.21 12.27
CA PRO A 60 13.86 -26.55 12.76
C PRO A 60 14.33 -26.84 14.20
N ALA A 61 15.44 -26.24 14.62
CA ALA A 61 15.96 -26.35 15.99
C ALA A 61 15.19 -25.48 17.00
N GLY A 62 14.34 -24.55 16.55
CA GLY A 62 13.54 -23.68 17.41
C GLY A 62 14.21 -22.34 17.70
N LYS A 63 15.28 -22.01 16.99
CA LYS A 63 15.93 -20.71 17.08
C LYS A 63 15.10 -19.70 16.26
N PRO A 64 14.75 -18.54 16.81
CA PRO A 64 14.14 -17.46 16.05
C PRO A 64 15.02 -16.97 14.90
N VAL A 65 14.38 -16.69 13.78
CA VAL A 65 14.94 -16.05 12.58
C VAL A 65 14.08 -14.81 12.29
N VAL A 66 14.71 -13.75 11.77
CA VAL A 66 14.04 -12.49 11.42
C VAL A 66 14.44 -12.07 10.02
N ALA A 67 13.51 -11.46 9.30
CA ALA A 67 13.72 -10.91 7.97
C ALA A 67 12.79 -9.71 7.74
N ILE A 68 13.07 -8.92 6.72
CA ILE A 68 12.12 -7.97 6.15
C ILE A 68 11.54 -8.62 4.91
N ALA A 69 10.22 -8.65 4.77
CA ALA A 69 9.58 -9.13 3.54
C ALA A 69 9.13 -7.95 2.68
N GLU A 70 9.44 -8.02 1.39
CA GLU A 70 8.78 -7.22 0.36
C GLU A 70 7.83 -8.15 -0.40
N PHE A 71 6.58 -7.74 -0.59
CA PHE A 71 5.67 -8.45 -1.48
C PHE A 71 4.94 -7.49 -2.41
N ARG A 72 4.70 -7.95 -3.64
CA ARG A 72 4.12 -7.14 -4.72
C ARG A 72 2.82 -7.75 -5.18
N VAL A 73 1.73 -7.01 -5.02
CA VAL A 73 0.40 -7.40 -5.46
C VAL A 73 0.09 -6.63 -6.74
N PRO A 74 -0.10 -7.31 -7.90
CA PRO A 74 -0.42 -6.62 -9.15
C PRO A 74 -1.69 -5.77 -9.02
N CYS A 75 -1.74 -4.59 -9.66
CA CYS A 75 -2.96 -3.77 -9.69
C CYS A 75 -4.12 -4.48 -10.40
N THR A 76 -3.82 -5.50 -11.21
CA THR A 76 -4.79 -6.39 -11.87
C THR A 76 -5.38 -7.45 -10.94
N SER A 77 -4.93 -7.54 -9.68
CA SER A 77 -5.53 -8.46 -8.71
C SER A 77 -7.00 -8.12 -8.47
N GLU A 78 -7.84 -9.14 -8.34
CA GLU A 78 -9.27 -8.93 -8.02
C GLU A 78 -9.45 -8.29 -6.64
N ARG A 79 -8.55 -8.59 -5.72
CA ARG A 79 -8.63 -8.21 -4.31
C ARG A 79 -7.32 -7.59 -3.81
N ILE A 80 -7.44 -6.63 -2.89
CA ILE A 80 -6.38 -6.21 -1.97
C ILE A 80 -6.46 -7.02 -0.68
N VAL A 81 -5.43 -6.92 0.17
CA VAL A 81 -5.41 -7.48 1.52
C VAL A 81 -5.39 -6.37 2.55
N GLU A 82 -6.18 -6.51 3.61
CA GLU A 82 -6.30 -5.49 4.66
C GLU A 82 -5.06 -5.52 5.59
N SER A 83 -4.47 -4.35 5.86
CA SER A 83 -3.18 -4.21 6.55
C SER A 83 -3.10 -4.87 7.92
N LYS A 84 -4.14 -4.76 8.76
CA LYS A 84 -4.19 -5.39 10.08
C LYS A 84 -4.26 -6.92 9.96
N SER A 85 -5.00 -7.44 8.99
CA SER A 85 -5.10 -8.87 8.69
C SER A 85 -3.73 -9.45 8.28
N VAL A 86 -2.99 -8.73 7.44
CA VAL A 86 -1.61 -9.08 7.06
C VAL A 86 -0.71 -9.09 8.30
N LYS A 87 -0.80 -8.07 9.17
CA LYS A 87 -0.03 -8.04 10.42
C LYS A 87 -0.32 -9.24 11.33
N LEU A 88 -1.58 -9.63 11.47
CA LEU A 88 -1.97 -10.80 12.28
C LEU A 88 -1.47 -12.10 11.64
N TYR A 89 -1.59 -12.23 10.32
CA TYR A 89 -1.06 -13.35 9.54
C TYR A 89 0.46 -13.49 9.71
N LEU A 90 1.24 -12.42 9.51
CA LEU A 90 2.69 -12.44 9.67
C LEU A 90 3.11 -12.80 11.11
N LYS A 91 2.38 -12.30 12.11
CA LYS A 91 2.61 -12.68 13.51
C LYS A 91 2.38 -14.16 13.79
N SER A 92 1.52 -14.85 13.03
CA SER A 92 1.29 -16.29 13.17
C SER A 92 2.54 -17.14 12.84
N PHE A 93 3.52 -16.57 12.13
CA PHE A 93 4.81 -17.23 11.88
C PHE A 93 5.71 -17.30 13.11
N ALA A 94 5.54 -16.41 14.10
CA ALA A 94 6.52 -16.20 15.18
C ALA A 94 6.85 -17.45 16.01
N GLN A 95 5.93 -18.41 16.12
CA GLN A 95 6.14 -19.69 16.82
C GLN A 95 6.12 -20.91 15.88
N THR A 96 6.08 -20.66 14.57
CA THR A 96 6.00 -21.69 13.54
C THR A 96 7.40 -22.12 13.14
N ARG A 97 7.65 -23.43 13.18
CA ARG A 97 8.92 -24.03 12.73
C ARG A 97 8.86 -24.27 11.23
N LEU A 98 9.78 -23.66 10.49
CA LEU A 98 9.90 -23.79 9.04
C LEU A 98 11.31 -24.25 8.67
N ALA A 99 11.43 -24.94 7.54
CA ALA A 99 12.67 -25.60 7.16
C ALA A 99 13.80 -24.58 6.92
N ASP A 100 13.51 -23.56 6.12
CA ASP A 100 14.45 -22.52 5.71
C ASP A 100 13.70 -21.26 5.23
N VAL A 101 14.46 -20.27 4.73
CA VAL A 101 13.93 -18.99 4.22
C VAL A 101 13.08 -19.20 2.96
N GLU A 102 13.39 -20.23 2.16
CA GLU A 102 12.71 -20.49 0.90
C GLU A 102 11.30 -21.06 1.14
N ASP A 103 11.15 -21.91 2.16
CA ASP A 103 9.86 -22.39 2.66
C ASP A 103 8.96 -21.23 3.10
N VAL A 104 9.49 -20.27 3.88
CA VAL A 104 8.77 -19.05 4.30
C VAL A 104 8.32 -18.23 3.09
N ARG A 105 9.23 -18.01 2.13
CA ARG A 105 8.94 -17.24 0.91
C ARG A 105 7.81 -17.88 0.09
N ASN A 106 7.85 -19.19 -0.06
CA ASN A 106 6.84 -19.95 -0.82
C ASN A 106 5.48 -19.95 -0.12
N ILE A 107 5.43 -20.09 1.20
CA ILE A 107 4.19 -19.99 1.98
C ILE A 107 3.57 -18.60 1.83
N LEU A 108 4.34 -17.53 2.07
CA LEU A 108 3.89 -16.15 1.94
C LEU A 108 3.34 -15.88 0.53
N SER A 109 4.09 -16.27 -0.51
CA SER A 109 3.68 -16.08 -1.90
C SER A 109 2.38 -16.84 -2.19
N SER A 110 2.27 -18.11 -1.78
CA SER A 110 1.08 -18.93 -2.01
C SER A 110 -0.17 -18.36 -1.32
N ASP A 111 -0.07 -17.99 -0.04
CA ASP A 111 -1.20 -17.49 0.73
C ASP A 111 -1.67 -16.12 0.25
N LEU A 112 -0.74 -15.19 0.04
CA LEU A 112 -1.07 -13.86 -0.46
C LEU A 112 -1.65 -13.95 -1.86
N SER A 113 -1.13 -14.84 -2.72
CA SER A 113 -1.69 -15.04 -4.06
C SER A 113 -3.12 -15.55 -4.01
N ARG A 114 -3.39 -16.52 -3.14
CA ARG A 114 -4.75 -17.03 -2.90
C ARG A 114 -5.68 -15.97 -2.32
N ALA A 115 -5.18 -15.11 -1.44
CA ALA A 115 -5.96 -14.03 -0.85
C ALA A 115 -6.30 -12.94 -1.87
N THR A 116 -5.40 -12.59 -2.78
CA THR A 116 -5.58 -11.50 -3.76
C THR A 116 -6.18 -11.96 -5.09
N SER A 117 -6.31 -13.27 -5.31
CA SER A 117 -6.64 -13.87 -6.63
C SER A 117 -5.63 -13.49 -7.72
N SER A 118 -4.36 -13.34 -7.39
CA SER A 118 -3.31 -12.98 -8.37
C SER A 118 -1.95 -13.51 -7.95
N GLU A 119 -0.99 -13.58 -8.86
CA GLU A 119 0.36 -14.00 -8.52
C GLU A 119 1.09 -12.91 -7.71
N VAL A 120 1.40 -13.21 -6.44
CA VAL A 120 2.13 -12.31 -5.55
C VAL A 120 3.59 -12.74 -5.46
N THR A 121 4.49 -11.85 -5.84
CA THR A 121 5.94 -12.06 -5.69
C THR A 121 6.38 -11.65 -4.29
N VAL A 122 7.29 -12.44 -3.69
CA VAL A 122 7.81 -12.21 -2.34
C VAL A 122 9.34 -12.27 -2.36
N THR A 123 9.97 -11.25 -1.80
CA THR A 123 11.42 -11.18 -1.56
C THR A 123 11.66 -11.05 -0.06
N LEU A 124 12.62 -11.81 0.46
CA LEU A 124 13.02 -11.76 1.87
C LEU A 124 14.43 -11.19 1.99
N LEU A 125 14.58 -10.11 2.75
CA LEU A 125 15.85 -9.52 3.13
C LEU A 125 16.29 -10.10 4.46
N ASP A 126 17.37 -10.86 4.44
CA ASP A 126 17.98 -11.42 5.66
C ASP A 126 18.54 -10.32 6.57
N SER A 127 18.50 -10.57 7.88
CA SER A 127 19.00 -9.67 8.92
C SER A 127 20.44 -9.19 8.73
N ALA A 128 21.31 -10.00 8.12
CA ALA A 128 22.69 -9.62 7.82
C ALA A 128 22.79 -8.49 6.79
N ARG A 129 21.71 -8.24 6.04
CA ARG A 129 21.63 -7.24 4.97
C ARG A 129 20.80 -6.01 5.33
N PHE A 130 20.34 -5.87 6.58
CA PHE A 130 19.60 -4.69 7.00
C PHE A 130 20.40 -3.39 6.82
N ALA A 131 21.74 -3.46 6.90
CA ALA A 131 22.61 -2.32 6.67
C ALA A 131 22.66 -1.87 5.19
N ASP A 132 22.16 -2.68 4.25
CA ASP A 132 22.07 -2.32 2.82
C ASP A 132 20.90 -1.33 2.56
N LEU A 133 19.96 -1.19 3.50
CA LEU A 133 18.81 -0.30 3.35
C LEU A 133 19.24 1.16 3.45
N THR A 134 18.80 1.96 2.48
CA THR A 134 19.06 3.40 2.42
C THR A 134 17.76 4.17 2.32
N LEU A 135 17.75 5.36 2.91
CA LEU A 135 16.66 6.32 2.72
C LEU A 135 16.93 7.12 1.45
N SER A 136 15.91 7.30 0.63
CA SER A 136 15.97 8.08 -0.61
C SER A 136 14.71 8.91 -0.78
N GLU A 137 14.86 10.10 -1.34
CA GLU A 137 13.74 10.94 -1.76
C GLU A 137 13.30 10.58 -3.18
N PRO A 138 12.02 10.81 -3.54
CA PRO A 138 11.57 10.67 -4.91
C PRO A 138 12.32 11.61 -5.87
N PRO A 139 12.55 11.21 -7.12
CA PRO A 139 13.11 12.11 -8.11
C PRO A 139 12.08 13.20 -8.51
N GLY A 140 12.54 14.42 -8.73
CA GLY A 140 11.70 15.51 -9.24
C GLY A 140 11.78 16.78 -8.40
N VAL A 141 10.80 17.67 -8.58
CA VAL A 141 10.69 18.91 -7.82
C VAL A 141 9.72 18.70 -6.66
N CYS A 142 10.19 18.92 -5.43
CA CYS A 142 9.32 19.00 -4.26
C CYS A 142 8.48 20.27 -4.34
N VAL A 143 7.17 20.16 -4.19
CA VAL A 143 6.24 21.31 -4.23
C VAL A 143 5.91 21.86 -2.84
N ASP A 144 6.40 21.24 -1.77
CA ASP A 144 5.94 21.48 -0.40
C ASP A 144 6.21 22.91 0.12
N ASP A 145 7.23 23.59 -0.41
CA ASP A 145 7.62 24.95 -0.02
C ASP A 145 6.85 26.06 -0.79
N ILE A 146 5.90 25.69 -1.66
CA ILE A 146 5.08 26.67 -2.38
C ILE A 146 4.05 27.27 -1.41
N ASP A 147 4.09 28.59 -1.25
CA ASP A 147 3.08 29.32 -0.48
C ASP A 147 1.70 29.18 -1.12
N ILE A 148 0.81 28.43 -0.46
CA ILE A 148 -0.60 28.29 -0.84
C ILE A 148 -1.53 28.72 0.30
N ALA A 149 -2.62 29.40 -0.06
CA ALA A 149 -3.79 29.49 0.79
C ALA A 149 -4.75 28.36 0.43
N THR A 150 -5.15 27.55 1.42
CA THR A 150 -6.16 26.50 1.27
C THR A 150 -6.97 26.34 2.56
N ASP A 151 -8.27 26.19 2.41
CA ASP A 151 -9.26 25.90 3.45
C ASP A 151 -10.10 24.65 3.11
N THR A 152 -9.72 23.94 2.03
CA THR A 152 -10.41 22.76 1.52
C THR A 152 -9.61 21.50 1.86
N TYR A 153 -10.20 20.63 2.68
CA TYR A 153 -9.58 19.39 3.18
C TYR A 153 -10.36 18.12 2.80
N THR A 154 -11.29 18.28 1.86
CA THR A 154 -12.01 17.21 1.15
C THR A 154 -11.52 17.19 -0.29
N VAL A 155 -11.39 16.00 -0.90
CA VAL A 155 -10.79 15.84 -2.23
C VAL A 155 -11.42 16.79 -3.26
N GLU A 156 -10.61 17.65 -3.86
CA GLU A 156 -11.04 18.69 -4.78
C GLU A 156 -10.23 18.65 -6.09
N PRO A 157 -10.68 17.88 -7.09
CA PRO A 157 -10.00 17.77 -8.39
C PRO A 157 -9.92 19.09 -9.16
N GLY A 158 -10.79 20.07 -8.86
CA GLY A 158 -10.80 21.38 -9.51
C GLY A 158 -9.54 22.22 -9.27
N PHE A 159 -8.68 21.83 -8.32
CA PHE A 159 -7.36 22.43 -8.16
C PHE A 159 -6.35 22.00 -9.23
N LEU A 160 -6.58 20.90 -9.92
CA LEU A 160 -5.66 20.40 -10.95
C LEU A 160 -5.84 21.19 -12.25
N ALA A 161 -4.73 21.74 -12.74
CA ALA A 161 -4.66 22.41 -14.02
C ALA A 161 -3.35 22.06 -14.72
N ALA A 162 -3.39 21.94 -16.05
CA ALA A 162 -2.21 21.77 -16.89
C ALA A 162 -2.31 22.66 -18.13
N SER A 163 -1.20 23.29 -18.52
CA SER A 163 -1.17 24.24 -19.65
C SER A 163 0.21 24.34 -20.28
N GLY A 164 0.30 25.07 -21.40
CA GLY A 164 1.56 25.29 -22.11
C GLY A 164 1.96 24.15 -23.04
N ASP A 165 3.22 24.17 -23.47
CA ASP A 165 3.77 23.19 -24.39
C ASP A 165 4.00 21.83 -23.70
N THR A 166 3.88 20.75 -24.47
CA THR A 166 4.12 19.40 -23.99
C THR A 166 5.59 19.19 -23.63
N GLY A 167 5.84 18.68 -22.43
CA GLY A 167 7.16 18.30 -21.94
C GLY A 167 7.11 17.18 -20.90
N GLU A 168 8.28 16.69 -20.50
CA GLU A 168 8.41 15.74 -19.39
C GLU A 168 8.51 16.50 -18.06
N GLY A 169 7.75 16.09 -17.06
CA GLY A 169 7.75 16.71 -15.73
C GLY A 169 7.74 15.69 -14.60
N ARG A 170 8.34 16.05 -13.46
CA ARG A 170 8.34 15.26 -12.22
C ARG A 170 8.10 16.16 -11.02
N LEU A 171 7.02 15.90 -10.29
CA LEU A 171 6.65 16.62 -9.07
C LEU A 171 6.44 15.62 -7.95
N TYR A 172 6.72 16.01 -6.71
CA TYR A 172 6.32 15.22 -5.55
C TYR A 172 5.98 16.10 -4.36
N SER A 173 5.20 15.55 -3.43
CA SER A 173 4.86 16.17 -2.16
C SER A 173 4.94 15.16 -1.04
N ASN A 174 5.55 15.53 0.09
CA ASN A 174 5.59 14.73 1.31
C ASN A 174 4.39 14.99 2.24
N LEU A 175 3.45 15.82 1.79
CA LEU A 175 2.34 16.32 2.61
C LEU A 175 1.05 15.53 2.43
N LEU A 176 1.08 14.40 1.71
CA LEU A 176 -0.09 13.55 1.58
C LEU A 176 -0.46 12.97 2.94
N ARG A 177 -1.69 13.27 3.34
CA ARG A 177 -2.35 12.67 4.50
C ARG A 177 -3.76 12.28 4.10
N SER A 178 -4.20 11.11 4.55
CA SER A 178 -5.59 10.66 4.51
C SER A 178 -5.94 10.04 5.88
N ASN A 179 -7.14 9.48 6.02
CA ASN A 179 -7.53 8.73 7.19
C ASN A 179 -7.90 7.29 6.80
N CYS A 180 -7.47 6.33 7.60
CA CYS A 180 -7.80 4.92 7.39
C CYS A 180 -9.30 4.71 7.64
N PRO A 181 -10.07 4.15 6.67
CA PRO A 181 -11.53 4.02 6.80
C PRO A 181 -11.97 3.13 7.96
N GLU A 182 -11.08 2.25 8.41
CA GLU A 182 -11.38 1.23 9.43
C GLU A 182 -11.03 1.65 10.87
N THR A 183 -10.13 2.61 11.03
CA THR A 183 -9.60 2.99 12.35
C THR A 183 -9.65 4.49 12.62
N ASP A 184 -9.97 5.29 11.60
CA ASP A 184 -9.93 6.75 11.61
C ASP A 184 -8.55 7.31 12.02
N GLN A 185 -7.51 6.47 11.95
CA GLN A 185 -6.14 6.88 12.20
C GLN A 185 -5.57 7.59 10.97
N PRO A 186 -4.68 8.57 11.18
CA PRO A 186 -4.04 9.28 10.08
C PRO A 186 -3.08 8.37 9.32
N ASP A 187 -3.18 8.42 8.00
CA ASP A 187 -2.22 7.86 7.07
C ASP A 187 -1.30 8.96 6.58
N TRP A 188 -0.02 8.63 6.38
CA TRP A 188 1.01 9.57 5.95
C TRP A 188 1.73 9.01 4.75
N GLY A 189 1.96 9.85 3.73
CA GLY A 189 2.61 9.42 2.51
C GLY A 189 3.35 10.53 1.79
N THR A 190 4.27 10.11 0.94
CA THR A 190 4.82 10.95 -0.11
C THR A 190 4.20 10.50 -1.42
N VAL A 191 3.62 11.43 -2.19
CA VAL A 191 3.12 11.16 -3.54
C VAL A 191 4.07 11.77 -4.55
N SER A 192 4.46 11.00 -5.56
CA SER A 192 5.32 11.45 -6.66
C SER A 192 4.67 11.13 -7.99
N ILE A 193 4.72 12.08 -8.91
CA ILE A 193 4.22 11.93 -10.28
C ILE A 193 5.35 12.13 -11.29
N HIS A 194 5.31 11.35 -12.35
CA HIS A 194 6.11 11.52 -13.55
C HIS A 194 5.17 11.49 -14.74
N TYR A 195 5.21 12.53 -15.56
CA TYR A 195 4.27 12.69 -16.67
C TYR A 195 4.98 13.23 -17.92
N VAL A 196 4.36 13.00 -19.07
CA VAL A 196 4.68 13.64 -20.35
C VAL A 196 3.41 14.27 -20.88
N GLY A 197 3.37 15.60 -20.98
CA GLY A 197 2.15 16.34 -21.29
C GLY A 197 2.33 17.84 -21.09
N PRO A 198 1.24 18.62 -21.19
CA PRO A 198 1.25 20.02 -20.76
C PRO A 198 1.73 20.15 -19.30
N GLY A 199 2.41 21.24 -18.98
CA GLY A 199 2.94 21.47 -17.64
C GLY A 199 1.83 21.54 -16.60
N ILE A 200 1.90 20.69 -15.57
CA ILE A 200 0.99 20.71 -14.42
C ILE A 200 1.32 21.92 -13.55
N ASP A 201 0.30 22.68 -13.13
CA ASP A 201 0.45 23.77 -12.16
C ASP A 201 0.91 23.21 -10.79
N PRO A 202 2.14 23.52 -10.33
CA PRO A 202 2.67 22.97 -9.08
C PRO A 202 1.86 23.39 -7.84
N ALA A 203 1.30 24.61 -7.84
CA ALA A 203 0.50 25.11 -6.73
C ALA A 203 -0.88 24.40 -6.68
N GLY A 204 -1.51 24.22 -7.83
CA GLY A 204 -2.73 23.41 -7.99
C GLY A 204 -2.53 21.96 -7.57
N PHE A 205 -1.42 21.33 -7.97
CA PHE A 205 -1.04 19.99 -7.53
C PHE A 205 -0.88 19.91 -6.00
N LEU A 206 -0.16 20.84 -5.38
CA LEU A 206 -0.02 20.86 -3.92
C LEU A 206 -1.38 21.01 -3.21
N LYS A 207 -2.25 21.91 -3.67
CA LYS A 207 -3.61 22.08 -3.12
C LYS A 207 -4.43 20.80 -3.24
N TYR A 208 -4.34 20.12 -4.38
CA TYR A 208 -4.99 18.83 -4.59
C TYR A 208 -4.47 17.77 -3.61
N VAL A 209 -3.15 17.64 -3.41
CA VAL A 209 -2.58 16.72 -2.41
C VAL A 209 -3.09 17.04 -1.00
N VAL A 210 -3.10 18.32 -0.61
CA VAL A 210 -3.61 18.75 0.71
C VAL A 210 -5.11 18.50 0.87
N SER A 211 -5.88 18.48 -0.23
CA SER A 211 -7.32 18.21 -0.18
C SER A 211 -7.67 16.78 0.29
N PHE A 212 -6.71 15.84 0.29
CA PHE A 212 -6.90 14.50 0.86
C PHE A 212 -6.90 14.46 2.39
N ARG A 213 -6.56 15.56 3.06
CA ARG A 213 -6.23 15.57 4.50
C ARG A 213 -7.28 14.94 5.41
N GLU A 214 -8.57 15.08 5.10
CA GLU A 214 -9.67 14.47 5.86
C GLU A 214 -10.36 13.31 5.10
N HIS A 215 -9.86 12.97 3.92
CA HIS A 215 -10.41 11.91 3.07
C HIS A 215 -10.20 10.53 3.69
N GLN A 216 -11.26 9.72 3.73
CA GLN A 216 -11.20 8.35 4.24
C GLN A 216 -11.10 7.36 3.07
N ASP A 217 -9.96 6.70 2.94
CA ASP A 217 -9.75 5.70 1.90
C ASP A 217 -8.56 4.80 2.17
N PHE A 218 -8.46 3.70 1.43
CA PHE A 218 -7.25 2.89 1.39
C PHE A 218 -6.15 3.58 0.56
N HIS A 219 -4.89 3.29 0.86
CA HIS A 219 -3.76 3.92 0.16
C HIS A 219 -3.80 3.62 -1.34
N GLU A 220 -4.12 2.37 -1.69
CA GLU A 220 -4.27 1.90 -3.05
C GLU A 220 -5.30 2.73 -3.80
N HIS A 221 -6.48 2.95 -3.19
CA HIS A 221 -7.55 3.70 -3.83
C HIS A 221 -7.28 5.22 -3.87
N CYS A 222 -6.57 5.78 -2.89
CA CYS A 222 -6.09 7.16 -2.98
C CYS A 222 -5.21 7.35 -4.22
N VAL A 223 -4.28 6.44 -4.47
CA VAL A 223 -3.39 6.50 -5.64
C VAL A 223 -4.17 6.30 -6.95
N GLU A 224 -5.08 5.32 -7.01
CA GLU A 224 -5.93 5.10 -8.18
C GLU A 224 -6.77 6.36 -8.50
N ARG A 225 -7.35 7.01 -7.48
CA ARG A 225 -8.11 8.27 -7.62
C ARG A 225 -7.25 9.43 -8.11
N MET A 226 -5.99 9.51 -7.69
CA MET A 226 -5.07 10.57 -8.15
C MET A 226 -4.66 10.37 -9.60
N PHE A 227 -4.65 9.12 -10.08
CA PHE A 227 -4.30 8.80 -11.46
C PHE A 227 -5.44 9.10 -12.44
N THR A 228 -6.68 8.84 -12.05
CA THR A 228 -7.90 9.03 -12.87
C THR A 228 -8.35 10.48 -12.92
#